data_AF-A0A534SHF5-F1
#
_entry.id   AF-A0A534SHF5-F1
#
_cell.length_a   1.000
_cell.length_b   1.000
_cell.length_c   1.000
_cell.angle_alpha   90.00
_cell.angle_beta   90.00
_cell.angle_gamma   90.00
#
_symmetry.space_group_name_H-M   'P 1'
#
loop_
_entity.id
_entity.type
_entity.pdbx_description
1 polymer ?
#
loop_
_entity_poly.entity_id
_entity_poly.type
_entity_poly.pdbx_seq_one_letter_code
_entity_poly.pdbx_strand_id
1 'polypeptide(L)'
;PPRAPDEAAAPIPGDLGCVALIRSTQELPDGRSNILAVGERRFVLVAWCAGDRPYRLGRVEEFDDEPSEPGEAEALAAGVRDDFSRLVRALGVLTDREHEAIELPADPQELSFQVSAALELNAEAKRSLQALRSTTARLRHLGGLLEPLAADAERRAAVRRRAQRNGRGGRHPRIEHTA
;
A
#
# COMPACT_ATOMS: atom_id res chain seq x y z
N PRO A 1 22.43 0.51 23.55
CA PRO A 1 22.41 1.47 22.43
C PRO A 1 21.23 1.19 21.47
N PRO A 2 20.44 2.20 21.08
CA PRO A 2 19.48 2.01 20.00
C PRO A 2 20.24 1.62 18.73
N ARG A 3 19.81 0.53 18.11
CA ARG A 3 20.41 -0.05 16.89
C ARG A 3 20.40 1.01 15.79
N ALA A 4 21.56 1.29 15.19
CA ALA A 4 21.62 2.22 14.06
C ALA A 4 20.72 1.71 12.92
N PRO A 5 20.05 2.57 12.16
CA PRO A 5 19.16 2.16 11.06
C PRO A 5 19.86 1.46 9.87
N ASP A 6 21.19 1.30 9.91
CA ASP A 6 22.04 1.01 8.75
C ASP A 6 22.46 -0.47 8.63
N GLU A 7 21.62 -1.41 9.08
CA GLU A 7 21.87 -2.85 8.84
C GLU A 7 21.33 -3.34 7.49
N ALA A 8 20.63 -2.51 6.73
CA ALA A 8 20.32 -2.80 5.35
C ALA A 8 21.56 -2.52 4.49
N ALA A 9 21.90 -3.44 3.58
CA ALA A 9 22.96 -3.21 2.61
C ALA A 9 22.71 -1.88 1.86
N ALA A 10 23.76 -1.06 1.75
CA ALA A 10 23.68 0.20 1.04
C ALA A 10 23.28 -0.04 -0.43
N PRO A 11 22.47 0.85 -1.05
CA PRO A 11 22.09 0.67 -2.43
C PRO A 11 23.31 0.76 -3.35
N ILE A 12 23.31 -0.06 -4.40
CA ILE A 12 24.35 -0.14 -5.40
C ILE A 12 23.90 0.52 -6.71
N PRO A 13 24.83 0.97 -7.57
CA PRO A 13 24.48 1.40 -8.92
C PRO A 13 23.59 0.36 -9.64
N GLY A 14 22.51 0.82 -10.25
CA GLY A 14 21.44 -0.01 -10.82
C GLY A 14 20.21 -0.15 -9.92
N ASP A 15 20.33 0.13 -8.61
CA ASP A 15 19.19 0.07 -7.71
C ASP A 15 18.17 1.18 -7.98
N LEU A 16 16.90 0.84 -7.79
CA LEU A 16 15.77 1.75 -7.93
C LEU A 16 15.55 2.57 -6.67
N GLY A 17 15.16 3.83 -6.88
CA GLY A 17 14.77 4.75 -5.82
C GLY A 17 13.63 5.67 -6.25
N CYS A 18 13.21 6.53 -5.32
CA CYS A 18 12.18 7.53 -5.54
C CYS A 18 12.65 8.87 -4.96
N VAL A 19 12.57 9.92 -5.77
CA VAL A 19 12.70 11.30 -5.30
C VAL A 19 11.53 11.55 -4.35
N ALA A 20 11.83 11.95 -3.12
CA ALA A 20 10.83 12.27 -2.12
C ALA A 20 10.94 13.72 -1.69
N LEU A 21 9.83 14.46 -1.79
CA LEU A 21 9.74 15.84 -1.32
C LEU A 21 9.31 15.85 0.15
N ILE A 22 10.15 16.44 1.01
CA ILE A 22 9.83 16.65 2.42
C ILE A 22 8.70 17.70 2.52
N ARG A 23 7.55 17.30 3.06
CA ARG A 23 6.38 18.16 3.27
C ARG A 23 6.40 18.81 4.64
N SER A 24 6.82 18.08 5.66
CA SER A 24 6.99 18.63 7.00
C SER A 24 8.03 17.85 7.78
N THR A 25 8.61 18.52 8.76
CA THR A 25 9.52 17.93 9.73
C THR A 25 9.06 18.32 11.12
N GLN A 26 9.18 17.39 12.06
CA GLN A 26 8.95 17.62 13.47
C GLN A 26 10.11 17.03 14.24
N GLU A 27 10.93 17.90 14.83
CA GLU A 27 11.99 17.49 15.74
C GLU A 27 11.39 16.97 17.05
N LEU A 28 11.99 15.91 17.58
CA LEU A 28 11.60 15.27 18.82
C LEU A 28 12.63 15.60 19.92
N PRO A 29 12.25 15.58 21.22
CA PRO A 29 13.15 15.94 22.32
C PRO A 29 14.42 15.08 22.44
N ASP A 30 14.45 13.90 21.81
CA ASP A 30 15.59 12.99 21.80
C ASP A 30 16.54 13.19 20.60
N GLY A 31 16.32 14.25 19.81
CA GLY A 31 17.12 14.59 18.63
C GLY A 31 16.76 13.79 17.37
N ARG A 32 15.72 12.96 17.39
CA ARG A 32 15.14 12.36 16.18
C ARG A 32 14.15 13.33 15.52
N SER A 33 13.75 13.02 14.30
CA SER A 33 12.70 13.78 13.60
C SER A 33 11.66 12.84 13.00
N ASN A 34 10.39 13.21 13.13
CA ASN A 34 9.35 12.69 12.25
C ASN A 34 9.39 13.51 10.95
N ILE A 35 9.50 12.83 9.81
CA ILE A 35 9.55 13.46 8.50
C ILE A 35 8.37 12.94 7.68
N LEU A 36 7.51 13.85 7.26
CA LEU A 36 6.50 13.54 6.25
C LEU A 36 7.09 13.87 4.89
N ALA A 37 7.13 12.88 4.00
CA ALA A 37 7.60 13.06 2.63
C ALA A 37 6.61 12.44 1.63
N VAL A 38 6.59 12.97 0.42
CA VAL A 38 5.78 12.48 -0.70
C VAL A 38 6.71 12.09 -1.83
N GLY A 39 6.59 10.85 -2.31
CA GLY A 39 7.31 10.38 -3.49
C GLY A 39 6.82 11.09 -4.75
N GLU A 40 7.74 11.53 -5.62
CA GLU A 40 7.43 12.24 -6.86
C GLU A 40 7.84 11.45 -8.10
N ARG A 41 9.15 11.18 -8.26
CA ARG A 41 9.70 10.58 -9.48
C ARG A 41 10.57 9.38 -9.16
N ARG A 42 10.51 8.36 -9.99
CA ARG A 42 11.35 7.16 -9.84
C ARG A 42 12.70 7.40 -10.51
N PHE A 43 13.74 6.80 -9.95
CA PHE A 43 15.08 6.91 -10.51
C PHE A 43 15.85 5.60 -10.36
N VAL A 44 16.91 5.48 -11.16
CA VAL A 44 17.98 4.48 -10.97
C VAL A 44 19.21 5.19 -10.41
N LEU A 45 19.83 4.61 -9.39
CA LEU A 45 21.12 5.08 -8.89
C LEU A 45 22.20 4.78 -9.93
N VAL A 46 22.89 5.80 -10.45
CA VAL A 46 23.93 5.63 -11.47
C VAL A 46 25.31 5.47 -10.84
N ALA A 47 25.63 6.30 -9.84
CA ALA A 47 26.91 6.24 -9.13
C ALA A 47 26.84 6.99 -7.80
N TRP A 48 27.61 6.55 -6.82
CA TRP A 48 27.92 7.33 -5.63
C TRP A 48 28.97 8.40 -5.94
N CYS A 49 28.74 9.61 -5.43
CA CYS A 49 29.69 10.71 -5.48
C CYS A 49 30.59 10.64 -4.25
N ALA A 50 31.90 10.83 -4.44
CA ALA A 50 32.82 11.03 -3.33
C ALA A 50 32.52 12.37 -2.64
N GLY A 51 32.64 12.40 -1.32
CA GLY A 51 32.43 13.62 -0.54
C GLY A 51 32.66 13.41 0.95
N ASP A 52 32.87 14.51 1.65
CA ASP A 52 33.08 14.62 3.09
C ASP A 52 31.80 15.03 3.84
N ARG A 53 30.67 15.09 3.14
CA ARG A 53 29.37 15.47 3.70
C ARG A 53 28.90 14.41 4.69
N PRO A 54 28.14 14.80 5.74
CA PRO A 54 27.60 13.86 6.72
C PRO A 54 26.47 12.97 6.16
N TYR A 55 26.23 13.00 4.85
CA TYR A 55 25.23 12.22 4.14
C TYR A 55 25.76 11.80 2.76
N ARG A 56 25.24 10.69 2.24
CA ARG A 56 25.65 10.15 0.93
C ARG A 56 25.08 11.01 -0.20
N LEU A 57 25.89 11.25 -1.21
CA LEU A 57 25.50 11.92 -2.45
C LEU A 57 25.62 10.94 -3.60
N GLY A 58 24.59 10.84 -4.44
CA GLY A 58 24.59 9.96 -5.60
C GLY A 58 24.04 10.67 -6.83
N ARG A 59 24.57 10.30 -8.00
CA ARG A 59 23.99 10.68 -9.29
C ARG A 59 22.89 9.68 -9.63
N VAL A 60 21.75 10.18 -10.08
CA VAL A 60 20.58 9.38 -10.42
C VAL A 60 20.09 9.71 -11.83
N GLU A 61 19.42 8.76 -12.45
CA GLU A 61 18.69 8.95 -13.72
C GLU A 61 17.21 8.69 -13.47
N GLU A 62 16.38 9.70 -13.70
CA GLU A 62 14.92 9.60 -13.59
C GLU A 62 14.35 8.79 -14.75
N PHE A 63 13.27 8.06 -14.49
CA PHE A 63 12.51 7.36 -15.53
C PHE A 63 11.02 7.40 -15.20
N ASP A 64 10.20 7.26 -16.24
CA ASP A 64 8.75 7.18 -16.12
C ASP A 64 8.18 5.99 -16.90
N ASP A 65 6.87 5.83 -16.83
CA ASP A 65 6.16 4.82 -17.61
C ASP A 65 6.12 5.20 -19.09
N GLU A 66 6.20 4.18 -19.93
CA GLU A 66 5.96 4.31 -21.36
C GLU A 66 4.48 4.63 -21.60
N PRO A 67 4.15 5.49 -22.59
CA PRO A 67 2.77 5.80 -22.93
C PRO A 67 1.97 4.53 -23.21
N SER A 68 0.80 4.42 -22.59
CA SER A 68 -0.14 3.33 -22.82
C SER A 68 -1.39 3.82 -23.55
N GLU A 69 -2.08 2.92 -24.24
CA GLU A 69 -3.40 3.19 -24.81
C GLU A 69 -4.38 3.64 -23.72
N PRO A 70 -4.96 4.86 -23.80
CA PRO A 70 -5.73 5.45 -22.69
C PRO A 70 -6.91 4.59 -22.23
N GLY A 71 -7.62 3.95 -23.17
CA GLY A 71 -8.81 3.15 -22.86
C GLY A 71 -8.51 1.88 -22.07
N GLU A 72 -7.33 1.28 -22.25
CA GLU A 72 -6.96 0.07 -21.53
C GLU A 72 -6.61 0.36 -20.07
N ALA A 73 -5.82 1.41 -19.84
CA ALA A 73 -5.40 1.80 -18.49
C ALA A 73 -6.60 2.13 -17.60
N GLU A 74 -7.59 2.84 -18.14
CA GLU A 74 -8.82 3.16 -17.41
C GLU A 74 -9.66 1.93 -17.04
N ALA A 75 -9.81 0.99 -17.98
CA ALA A 75 -10.55 -0.24 -17.72
C ALA A 75 -9.88 -1.09 -16.62
N LEU A 76 -8.56 -1.22 -16.67
CA LEU A 76 -7.78 -1.93 -15.64
C LEU A 76 -7.85 -1.20 -14.29
N ALA A 77 -7.76 0.13 -14.29
CA ALA A 77 -7.85 0.95 -13.09
C ALA A 77 -9.22 0.81 -12.41
N ALA A 78 -10.31 0.74 -13.18
CA ALA A 78 -11.65 0.49 -12.64
C ALA A 78 -11.74 -0.86 -11.91
N GLY A 79 -11.20 -1.94 -12.49
CA GLY A 79 -11.15 -3.25 -11.85
C GLY A 79 -10.33 -3.24 -10.55
N VAL A 80 -9.14 -2.64 -10.58
CA VAL A 80 -8.28 -2.49 -9.40
C VAL A 80 -8.98 -1.69 -8.29
N ARG A 81 -9.69 -0.61 -8.63
CA ARG A 81 -10.47 0.18 -7.66
C ARG A 81 -11.56 -0.65 -6.99
N ASP A 82 -12.31 -1.45 -7.76
CA ASP A 82 -13.37 -2.29 -7.22
C ASP A 82 -12.81 -3.35 -6.26
N ASP A 83 -11.80 -4.12 -6.70
CA ASP A 83 -11.22 -5.18 -5.89
C ASP A 83 -10.55 -4.65 -4.61
N PHE A 84 -9.86 -3.52 -4.70
CA PHE A 84 -9.29 -2.87 -3.52
C PHE A 84 -10.39 -2.40 -2.56
N SER A 85 -11.47 -1.79 -3.06
CA SER A 85 -12.61 -1.37 -2.25
C SER A 85 -13.29 -2.55 -1.56
N ARG A 86 -13.45 -3.67 -2.28
CA ARG A 86 -13.99 -4.94 -1.75
C ARG A 86 -13.11 -5.47 -0.62
N LEU A 87 -11.79 -5.48 -0.82
CA LEU A 87 -10.81 -5.89 0.19
C LEU A 87 -10.91 -5.03 1.46
N VAL A 88 -10.85 -3.69 1.33
CA VAL A 88 -10.94 -2.75 2.47
C VAL A 88 -12.23 -2.94 3.26
N ARG A 89 -13.37 -3.04 2.56
CA ARG A 89 -14.67 -3.29 3.20
C ARG A 89 -14.70 -4.60 3.98
N ALA A 90 -14.17 -5.68 3.39
CA ALA A 90 -14.13 -6.98 4.04
C ALA A 90 -13.22 -6.98 5.27
N LEU A 91 -12.06 -6.31 5.21
CA LEU A 91 -11.16 -6.13 6.34
C LEU A 91 -11.79 -5.30 7.46
N GLY A 92 -12.60 -4.28 7.13
CA GLY A 92 -13.39 -3.54 8.12
C GLY A 92 -14.33 -4.43 8.94
N VAL A 93 -15.05 -5.33 8.27
CA VAL A 93 -15.89 -6.33 8.95
C VAL A 93 -15.08 -7.28 9.83
N LEU A 94 -13.90 -7.69 9.38
CA LEU A 94 -13.05 -8.62 10.13
C LEU A 94 -12.41 -7.99 11.37
N THR A 95 -12.18 -6.68 11.35
CA THR A 95 -11.51 -5.93 12.41
C THR A 95 -12.49 -5.18 13.33
N ASP A 96 -13.79 -5.21 13.03
CA ASP A 96 -14.83 -4.37 13.65
C ASP A 96 -14.44 -2.87 13.65
N ARG A 97 -13.74 -2.43 12.61
CA ARG A 97 -13.36 -1.04 12.39
C ARG A 97 -14.06 -0.52 11.14
N GLU A 98 -14.73 0.62 11.28
CA GLU A 98 -15.08 1.43 10.12
C GLU A 98 -13.76 1.99 9.57
N HIS A 99 -13.39 1.54 8.38
CA HIS A 99 -12.29 2.17 7.66
C HIS A 99 -12.83 3.44 7.03
N GLU A 100 -12.13 4.55 7.22
CA GLU A 100 -12.37 5.76 6.44
C GLU A 100 -12.23 5.40 4.96
N ALA A 101 -13.10 5.99 4.12
CA ALA A 101 -13.04 5.75 2.69
C ALA A 101 -11.67 6.22 2.19
N ILE A 102 -10.87 5.29 1.67
CA ILE A 102 -9.60 5.64 1.02
C ILE A 102 -9.98 6.33 -0.28
N GLU A 103 -9.75 7.64 -0.36
CA GLU A 103 -9.89 8.38 -1.61
C GLU A 103 -8.83 7.88 -2.60
N LEU A 104 -9.30 7.19 -3.63
CA LEU A 104 -8.46 6.65 -4.69
C LEU A 104 -8.37 7.65 -5.84
N PRO A 105 -7.16 7.91 -6.39
CA PRO A 105 -6.98 8.79 -7.52
C PRO A 105 -7.77 8.34 -8.75
N ALA A 106 -8.18 9.32 -9.57
CA ALA A 106 -8.80 9.05 -10.86
C ALA A 106 -7.77 8.54 -11.86
N ASP A 107 -6.58 9.16 -11.89
CA ASP A 107 -5.49 8.80 -12.78
C ASP A 107 -5.04 7.34 -12.58
N PRO A 108 -4.99 6.51 -13.64
CA PRO A 108 -4.59 5.11 -13.55
C PRO A 108 -3.18 4.90 -12.99
N GLN A 109 -2.25 5.78 -13.30
CA GLN A 109 -0.85 5.67 -12.86
C GLN A 109 -0.75 5.98 -11.36
N GLU A 110 -1.32 7.09 -10.90
CA GLU A 110 -1.37 7.44 -9.48
C GLU A 110 -2.08 6.37 -8.64
N LEU A 111 -3.24 5.88 -9.12
CA LEU A 111 -3.97 4.78 -8.48
C LEU A 111 -3.07 3.57 -8.27
N SER A 112 -2.35 3.16 -9.32
CA SER A 112 -1.50 1.97 -9.25
C SER A 112 -0.40 2.09 -8.19
N PHE A 113 0.18 3.27 -7.99
CA PHE A 113 1.17 3.50 -6.94
C PHE A 113 0.55 3.57 -5.54
N GLN A 114 -0.59 4.26 -5.40
CA GLN A 114 -1.27 4.37 -4.11
C GLN A 114 -1.75 3.01 -3.59
N VAL A 115 -2.34 2.19 -4.47
CA VAL A 115 -2.76 0.83 -4.12
C VAL A 115 -1.55 -0.05 -3.78
N SER A 116 -0.46 0.04 -4.55
CA SER A 116 0.79 -0.67 -4.24
C SER A 116 1.37 -0.30 -2.87
N ALA A 117 1.29 0.99 -2.50
CA ALA A 117 1.77 1.49 -1.22
C ALA A 117 0.90 0.97 -0.06
N ALA A 118 -0.42 0.96 -0.24
CA ALA A 118 -1.39 0.53 0.76
C ALA A 118 -1.36 -0.99 1.03
N LEU A 119 -0.99 -1.81 0.06
CA LEU A 119 -0.86 -3.25 0.26
C LEU A 119 0.34 -3.60 1.16
N GLU A 120 0.12 -4.53 2.09
CA GLU A 120 1.14 -5.10 2.97
C GLU A 120 1.98 -6.14 2.21
N LEU A 121 2.74 -5.69 1.22
CA LEU A 121 3.68 -6.50 0.46
C LEU A 121 5.08 -6.43 1.07
N ASN A 122 5.85 -7.50 0.92
CA ASN A 122 7.27 -7.48 1.27
C ASN A 122 8.04 -6.48 0.37
N ALA A 123 9.24 -6.08 0.80
CA ALA A 123 10.01 -5.06 0.11
C ALA A 123 10.34 -5.43 -1.34
N GLU A 124 10.59 -6.70 -1.63
CA GLU A 124 10.91 -7.18 -2.97
C GLU A 124 9.72 -7.05 -3.94
N ALA A 125 8.52 -7.39 -3.48
CA ALA A 125 7.30 -7.23 -4.26
C ALA A 125 6.98 -5.75 -4.50
N LYS A 126 7.16 -4.87 -3.49
CA LYS A 126 7.00 -3.42 -3.68
C LYS A 126 8.02 -2.86 -4.68
N ARG A 127 9.28 -3.30 -4.62
CA ARG A 127 10.32 -2.91 -5.60
C ARG A 127 9.96 -3.39 -7.00
N SER A 128 9.50 -4.63 -7.14
CA SER A 128 9.05 -5.19 -8.43
C SER A 128 7.93 -4.34 -9.06
N LEU A 129 6.95 -3.91 -8.27
CA LEU A 129 5.90 -2.99 -8.73
C LEU A 129 6.45 -1.61 -9.13
N GLN A 130 7.37 -1.06 -8.35
CA GLN A 130 8.00 0.24 -8.64
C GLN A 130 8.86 0.20 -9.91
N ALA A 131 9.48 -0.94 -10.21
CA ALA A 131 10.34 -1.16 -11.37
C ALA A 131 9.59 -1.17 -12.71
N LEU A 132 8.29 -1.50 -12.71
CA LEU A 132 7.49 -1.56 -13.93
C LEU A 132 7.38 -0.19 -14.58
N ARG A 133 7.79 -0.10 -15.84
CA ARG A 133 7.71 1.09 -16.70
C ARG A 133 6.41 1.14 -17.53
N SER A 134 5.35 0.52 -17.04
CA SER A 134 4.06 0.46 -17.74
C SER A 134 2.94 0.44 -16.71
N THR A 135 2.09 1.46 -16.76
CA THR A 135 0.90 1.58 -15.91
C THR A 135 -0.01 0.36 -16.09
N THR A 136 -0.27 -0.07 -17.32
CA THR A 136 -1.14 -1.23 -17.57
C THR A 136 -0.52 -2.53 -17.06
N ALA A 137 0.79 -2.72 -17.18
CA ALA A 137 1.47 -3.89 -16.60
C ALA A 137 1.34 -3.91 -15.07
N ARG A 138 1.55 -2.76 -14.42
CA ARG A 138 1.43 -2.61 -12.96
C ARG A 138 0.00 -2.85 -12.49
N LEU A 139 -1.00 -2.30 -13.19
CA LEU A 139 -2.41 -2.53 -12.89
C LEU A 139 -2.84 -4.00 -13.07
N ARG A 140 -2.39 -4.68 -14.14
CA ARG A 140 -2.66 -6.13 -14.30
C ARG A 140 -2.05 -6.95 -13.17
N HIS A 141 -0.82 -6.63 -12.79
CA HIS A 141 -0.16 -7.30 -11.66
C HIS A 141 -0.94 -7.09 -10.36
N LEU A 142 -1.37 -5.85 -10.09
CA LEU A 142 -2.22 -5.54 -8.94
C LEU A 142 -3.57 -6.27 -8.97
N GLY A 143 -4.25 -6.32 -10.12
CA GLY A 143 -5.50 -7.06 -10.27
C GLY A 143 -5.34 -8.54 -9.92
N GLY A 144 -4.27 -9.18 -10.41
CA GLY A 144 -3.96 -10.58 -10.09
C GLY A 144 -3.64 -10.82 -8.61
N LEU A 145 -3.14 -9.81 -7.88
CA LEU A 145 -2.96 -9.88 -6.43
C LEU A 145 -4.27 -9.63 -5.68
N LEU A 146 -5.04 -8.62 -6.08
CA LEU A 146 -6.20 -8.13 -5.35
C LEU A 146 -7.41 -9.05 -5.45
N GLU A 147 -7.70 -9.59 -6.63
CA GLU A 147 -8.86 -10.46 -6.84
C GLU A 147 -8.93 -11.63 -5.83
N PRO A 148 -7.89 -12.48 -5.69
CA PRO A 148 -7.92 -13.57 -4.71
C PRO A 148 -7.93 -13.07 -3.25
N LEU A 149 -7.23 -11.97 -2.96
CA LEU A 149 -7.18 -11.38 -1.60
C LEU A 149 -8.55 -10.86 -1.16
N ALA A 150 -9.24 -10.12 -2.04
CA ALA A 150 -10.57 -9.60 -1.81
C ALA A 150 -11.57 -10.75 -1.61
N ALA A 151 -11.55 -11.74 -2.50
CA ALA A 151 -12.42 -12.91 -2.41
C ALA A 151 -12.22 -13.69 -1.09
N ASP A 152 -10.97 -13.85 -0.64
CA ASP A 152 -10.68 -14.50 0.64
C ASP A 152 -11.19 -13.69 1.84
N ALA A 153 -10.88 -12.39 1.88
CA ALA A 153 -11.35 -11.52 2.94
C ALA A 153 -12.89 -11.51 3.02
N GLU A 154 -13.58 -11.47 1.88
CA GLU A 154 -15.04 -11.51 1.82
C GLU A 154 -15.63 -12.82 2.35
N ARG A 155 -15.02 -13.98 2.01
CA ARG A 155 -15.43 -15.27 2.56
C ARG A 155 -15.30 -15.30 4.09
N ARG A 156 -14.15 -14.86 4.63
CA ARG A 156 -13.93 -14.79 6.08
C ARG A 156 -14.89 -13.82 6.76
N ALA A 157 -15.13 -12.65 6.16
CA ALA A 157 -16.07 -11.65 6.66
C ALA A 157 -17.51 -12.17 6.68
N ALA A 158 -17.92 -12.97 5.69
CA ALA A 158 -19.23 -13.61 5.66
C ALA A 158 -19.42 -14.59 6.83
N VAL A 159 -18.40 -15.40 7.14
CA VAL A 159 -18.43 -16.33 8.29
C VAL A 159 -18.59 -15.56 9.61
N ARG A 160 -17.78 -14.51 9.83
CA ARG A 160 -17.86 -13.66 11.04
C ARG A 160 -19.25 -13.03 11.22
N ARG A 161 -19.83 -12.47 10.15
CA ARG A 161 -21.17 -11.86 10.19
C ARG A 161 -22.27 -12.85 10.56
N ARG A 162 -22.19 -14.10 10.08
CA ARG A 162 -23.14 -15.16 10.45
C ARG A 162 -23.02 -15.55 11.91
N ALA A 163 -21.78 -15.70 12.42
CA ALA A 163 -21.54 -16.00 13.83
C ALA A 163 -22.08 -14.91 14.77
N GLN A 164 -21.89 -13.63 14.44
CA GLN A 164 -22.43 -12.51 15.22
C GLN A 164 -23.97 -12.49 15.29
N ARG A 165 -24.67 -12.94 14.23
CA ARG A 165 -26.14 -13.04 14.24
C ARG A 165 -26.63 -14.21 15.10
N ASN A 166 -25.92 -15.34 15.10
CA ASN A 166 -26.29 -16.52 15.87
C ASN A 166 -26.08 -16.33 17.39
N GLY A 167 -25.18 -15.43 17.80
CA GLY A 167 -24.95 -15.08 19.22
C GLY A 167 -25.99 -14.11 19.82
N ARG A 168 -26.84 -13.47 19.00
CA ARG A 168 -27.96 -12.63 19.47
C ARG A 168 -29.25 -13.46 19.63
N GLY A 169 -29.15 -14.62 20.27
CA GLY A 169 -30.31 -15.43 20.66
C GLY A 169 -31.29 -14.58 21.49
N GLY A 170 -32.56 -14.56 21.10
CA GLY A 170 -33.60 -13.75 21.72
C GLY A 170 -33.81 -14.04 23.22
N ARG A 171 -34.56 -13.16 23.89
CA ARG A 171 -34.95 -13.25 25.31
C ARG A 171 -35.17 -14.70 25.73
N HIS A 172 -34.44 -15.14 26.76
CA HIS A 172 -34.70 -16.40 27.46
C HIS A 172 -36.22 -16.56 27.65
N PRO A 173 -36.82 -17.70 27.24
CA PRO A 173 -38.20 -17.98 27.62
C PRO A 173 -38.25 -17.97 29.16
N ARG A 174 -39.15 -17.15 29.72
CA ARG A 174 -39.46 -17.21 31.15
C ARG A 174 -40.02 -18.61 31.40
N ILE A 175 -39.23 -19.44 32.07
CA ILE A 175 -39.73 -20.69 32.62
C ILE A 175 -40.56 -20.26 33.82
N GLU A 176 -41.88 -20.22 33.65
CA GLU A 176 -42.79 -20.10 34.78
C GLU A 176 -42.70 -21.40 35.58
N HIS A 177 -42.22 -21.29 36.81
CA HIS A 177 -42.32 -22.37 37.79
C HIS A 177 -43.77 -22.42 38.28
N THR A 178 -44.50 -23.44 37.85
CA THR A 178 -45.83 -23.76 38.39
C THR A 178 -45.67 -24.63 39.64
N ALA A 179 -46.15 -24.08 40.76
CA ALA A 179 -46.44 -24.68 42.08
C ALA A 179 -45.27 -25.21 42.92
#